data_AF-A0A7W1PGZ3-F1
#
_entry.id   AF-A0A7W1PGZ3-F1
#
_cell.length_a   1.000
_cell.length_b   1.000
_cell.length_c   1.000
_cell.angle_alpha   90.00
_cell.angle_beta   90.00
_cell.angle_gamma   90.00
#
_symmetry.space_group_name_H-M   'P 1'
#
loop_
_entity.id
_entity.type
_entity.pdbx_description
1 polymer ?
#
loop_
_entity_poly.entity_id
_entity_poly.type
_entity_poly.pdbx_seq_one_letter_code
_entity_poly.pdbx_strand_id
1 'polypeptide(L)'
;MTLGSAGPWDQTYGAMNRRGIELALAELNARPEYRDAQISIEFRNDSGSGARAAQIAQEFVDNPEIIAVVGHVNSGAMVSAAKVYDGQLAAVATTASSPDLTGISPWAFRVISSDSANGIEIARWAARRGLTRTAILYENNPYGRGLADAFRTAFRGEVISIDPIAEGADQDFEPHIAYYKAERPT
;
A
#
# COMPACT_ATOMS: atom_id res chain seq x y z
N MET A 1 20.03 -8.29 15.83
CA MET A 1 18.98 -8.92 14.99
C MET A 1 18.64 -7.94 13.87
N THR A 2 18.67 -8.35 12.59
CA THR A 2 18.46 -7.43 11.47
C THR A 2 17.14 -7.72 10.75
N LEU A 3 16.36 -6.67 10.49
CA LEU A 3 15.18 -6.72 9.63
C LEU A 3 15.49 -6.04 8.29
N GLY A 4 14.85 -6.46 7.21
CA GLY A 4 14.93 -5.77 5.92
C GLY A 4 13.81 -4.74 5.78
N SER A 5 14.04 -3.65 5.07
CA SER A 5 12.98 -2.77 4.60
C SER A 5 13.32 -2.13 3.27
N ALA A 6 12.32 -1.98 2.40
CA ALA A 6 12.51 -1.38 1.09
C ALA A 6 11.39 -0.42 0.70
N GLY A 7 11.73 0.56 -0.13
CA GLY A 7 10.80 1.60 -0.54
C GLY A 7 11.50 2.72 -1.28
N PRO A 8 10.75 3.72 -1.80
CA PRO A 8 11.31 4.84 -2.53
C PRO A 8 11.85 5.90 -1.56
N TRP A 9 12.94 5.60 -0.86
CA TRP A 9 13.43 6.43 0.25
C TRP A 9 13.77 7.87 -0.12
N ASP A 10 14.06 8.12 -1.39
CA ASP A 10 14.38 9.45 -1.92
C ASP A 10 13.11 10.25 -2.32
N GLN A 11 11.94 9.62 -2.34
CA GLN A 11 10.66 10.26 -2.61
C GLN A 11 9.97 10.64 -1.30
N THR A 12 9.19 11.72 -1.30
CA THR A 12 8.53 12.25 -0.09
C THR A 12 7.74 11.18 0.67
N TYR A 13 6.95 10.37 -0.03
CA TYR A 13 6.16 9.30 0.59
C TYR A 13 7.04 8.22 1.24
N GLY A 14 8.11 7.78 0.56
CA GLY A 14 9.04 6.80 1.13
C GLY A 14 9.84 7.37 2.29
N ALA A 15 10.28 8.63 2.21
CA ALA A 15 10.99 9.31 3.28
C ALA A 15 10.16 9.41 4.57
N MET A 16 8.85 9.70 4.46
CA MET A 16 7.94 9.71 5.61
C MET A 16 7.84 8.32 6.26
N ASN A 17 7.70 7.27 5.45
CA ASN A 17 7.65 5.89 5.93
C ASN A 17 8.95 5.46 6.62
N ARG A 18 10.10 5.77 6.02
CA ARG A 18 11.41 5.50 6.61
C ARG A 18 11.56 6.15 7.98
N ARG A 19 11.17 7.42 8.12
CA ARG A 19 11.21 8.11 9.42
C ARG A 19 10.31 7.43 10.47
N GLY A 20 9.14 6.95 10.07
CA GLY A 20 8.25 6.19 10.96
C GLY A 20 8.89 4.88 11.43
N ILE A 21 9.55 4.16 10.53
CA ILE A 21 10.30 2.95 10.84
C ILE A 21 11.47 3.24 11.79
N GLU A 22 12.24 4.29 11.52
CA GLU A 22 13.37 4.72 12.36
C GLU A 22 12.90 5.14 13.77
N LEU A 23 11.77 5.85 13.88
CA LEU A 23 11.17 6.20 15.16
C LEU A 23 10.76 4.95 15.96
N ALA A 24 10.04 4.02 15.34
CA ALA A 24 9.64 2.77 15.99
C ALA A 24 10.86 1.93 16.42
N LEU A 25 11.93 1.91 15.61
CA LEU A 25 13.18 1.24 15.95
C LEU A 25 13.85 1.89 17.17
N ALA A 26 13.87 3.22 17.23
CA ALA A 26 14.44 3.95 18.36
C ALA A 26 13.64 3.68 19.65
N GLU A 27 12.31 3.71 19.59
CA GLU A 27 11.44 3.36 20.72
C GLU A 27 11.65 1.91 21.18
N LEU A 28 11.74 0.98 20.23
CA LEU A 28 11.96 -0.44 20.53
C LEU A 28 13.31 -0.67 21.20
N ASN A 29 14.39 -0.07 20.70
CA ASN A 29 15.72 -0.19 21.27
C ASN A 29 15.89 0.56 22.62
N ALA A 30 15.03 1.54 22.92
CA ALA A 30 15.01 2.22 24.21
C ALA A 30 14.38 1.38 25.33
N ARG A 31 13.59 0.35 24.99
CA ARG A 31 12.91 -0.52 25.96
C ARG A 31 13.92 -1.46 26.65
N PRO A 32 13.94 -1.53 27.99
CA PRO A 32 14.88 -2.37 28.73
C PRO A 32 14.89 -3.84 28.32
N GLU A 33 13.73 -4.40 27.97
CA GLU A 33 13.55 -5.79 27.52
C GLU A 33 14.23 -6.12 26.18
N TYR A 34 14.57 -5.12 25.36
CA TYR A 34 15.22 -5.30 24.06
C TYR A 34 16.63 -4.71 23.99
N ARG A 35 17.17 -4.20 25.11
CA ARG A 35 18.47 -3.53 25.15
C ARG A 35 19.61 -4.40 24.61
N ASP A 36 19.56 -5.71 24.84
CA ASP A 36 20.58 -6.66 24.40
C ASP A 36 20.29 -7.25 23.00
N ALA A 37 19.09 -7.02 22.44
CA ALA A 37 18.67 -7.62 21.17
C ALA A 37 19.29 -6.96 19.93
N GLN A 38 19.85 -5.75 20.10
CA GLN A 38 20.50 -4.92 19.07
C GLN A 38 19.73 -4.99 17.73
N ILE A 39 18.49 -4.49 17.74
CA ILE A 39 17.62 -4.55 16.57
C ILE A 39 18.06 -3.47 15.60
N SER A 40 18.27 -3.85 14.34
CA SER A 40 18.66 -2.97 13.24
C SER A 40 17.78 -3.22 12.02
N ILE A 41 17.77 -2.26 11.10
CA ILE A 41 17.03 -2.36 9.83
C ILE A 41 17.98 -2.08 8.68
N GLU A 42 18.06 -3.01 7.73
CA GLU A 42 18.72 -2.81 6.45
C GLU A 42 17.73 -2.16 5.47
N PHE A 43 17.96 -0.88 5.16
CA PHE A 43 17.13 -0.14 4.22
C PHE A 43 17.68 -0.25 2.79
N ARG A 44 16.82 -0.61 1.83
CA ARG A 44 17.16 -0.65 0.40
C ARG A 44 16.19 0.18 -0.44
N ASN A 45 16.71 1.05 -1.30
CA ASN A 45 15.85 1.91 -2.12
C ASN A 45 15.37 1.14 -3.36
N ASP A 46 14.06 0.90 -3.46
CA ASP A 46 13.44 0.26 -4.63
C ASP A 46 12.90 1.26 -5.66
N SER A 47 12.96 2.56 -5.35
CA SER A 47 12.47 3.66 -6.18
C SER A 47 10.99 3.53 -6.58
N GLY A 48 10.20 2.73 -5.85
CA GLY A 48 8.81 2.43 -6.16
C GLY A 48 8.63 1.43 -7.31
N SER A 49 9.72 0.85 -7.82
CA SER A 49 9.70 -0.05 -8.97
C SER A 49 9.49 -1.51 -8.56
N GLY A 50 8.50 -2.16 -9.16
CA GLY A 50 8.25 -3.60 -8.95
C GLY A 50 9.42 -4.50 -9.34
N ALA A 51 10.15 -4.16 -10.40
CA ALA A 51 11.31 -4.94 -10.84
C ALA A 51 12.49 -4.82 -9.87
N ARG A 52 12.76 -3.60 -9.38
CA ARG A 52 13.81 -3.37 -8.39
C ARG A 52 13.45 -3.99 -7.04
N ALA A 53 12.17 -3.93 -6.65
CA ALA A 53 11.67 -4.55 -5.43
C ALA A 53 11.88 -6.08 -5.43
N ALA A 54 11.61 -6.76 -6.56
CA ALA A 54 11.86 -8.20 -6.67
C ALA A 54 13.35 -8.56 -6.54
N GLN A 55 14.25 -7.73 -7.09
CA GLN A 55 15.70 -7.93 -6.92
C GLN A 55 16.12 -7.75 -5.46
N ILE A 56 15.66 -6.69 -4.80
CA ILE A 56 15.95 -6.46 -3.37
C ILE A 56 15.39 -7.59 -2.51
N ALA A 57 14.21 -8.11 -2.84
CA ALA A 57 13.63 -9.23 -2.14
C ALA A 57 14.53 -10.48 -2.21
N GLN A 58 15.10 -10.76 -3.38
CA GLN A 58 16.06 -11.86 -3.53
C GLN A 58 17.32 -11.60 -2.70
N GLU A 59 17.86 -10.39 -2.74
CA GLU A 59 19.04 -10.01 -1.94
C GLU A 59 18.78 -10.16 -0.42
N PHE A 60 17.57 -9.86 0.06
CA PHE A 60 17.19 -10.10 1.46
C PHE A 60 17.01 -11.57 1.80
N VAL A 61 16.43 -12.38 0.89
CA VAL A 61 16.33 -13.85 1.05
C VAL A 61 17.72 -14.48 1.12
N ASP A 62 18.66 -14.00 0.30
CA ASP A 62 20.03 -14.50 0.24
C ASP A 62 20.89 -14.05 1.43
N ASN A 63 20.44 -13.05 2.21
CA ASN A 63 21.16 -12.55 3.39
C ASN A 63 20.65 -13.23 4.68
N PRO A 64 21.42 -14.16 5.29
CA PRO A 64 20.98 -14.88 6.48
C PRO A 64 20.88 -14.01 7.75
N GLU A 65 21.39 -12.78 7.74
CA GLU A 65 21.22 -11.85 8.86
C GLU A 65 19.82 -11.21 8.90
N ILE A 66 19.13 -11.18 7.75
CA ILE A 66 17.76 -10.65 7.62
C ILE A 66 16.77 -11.73 8.02
N ILE A 67 16.11 -11.54 9.16
CA ILE A 67 15.19 -12.57 9.70
C ILE A 67 13.71 -12.35 9.33
N ALA A 68 13.37 -11.12 8.91
CA ALA A 68 12.04 -10.74 8.44
C ALA A 68 12.11 -9.37 7.74
N VAL A 69 11.07 -9.03 6.98
CA VAL A 69 10.98 -7.79 6.21
C VAL A 69 9.83 -6.91 6.72
N VAL A 70 10.15 -5.68 7.09
CA VAL A 70 9.19 -4.58 7.24
C VAL A 70 8.99 -4.00 5.85
N GLY A 71 7.87 -4.36 5.24
CA GLY A 71 7.65 -4.52 3.79
C GLY A 71 7.97 -3.34 2.88
N HIS A 72 7.72 -3.58 1.59
CA HIS A 72 7.86 -2.57 0.57
C HIS A 72 6.73 -1.54 0.68
N VAL A 73 7.07 -0.25 0.54
CA VAL A 73 6.11 0.85 0.78
C VAL A 73 5.01 0.90 -0.28
N ASN A 74 5.34 0.77 -1.57
CA ASN A 74 4.37 0.86 -2.65
C ASN A 74 3.69 -0.50 -2.92
N SER A 75 2.39 -0.47 -3.21
CA SER A 75 1.60 -1.66 -3.50
C SER A 75 2.18 -2.55 -4.61
N GLY A 76 2.57 -1.98 -5.75
CA GLY A 76 3.16 -2.73 -6.85
C GLY A 76 4.53 -3.35 -6.50
N ALA A 77 5.36 -2.61 -5.76
CA ALA A 77 6.64 -3.10 -5.26
C ALA A 77 6.47 -4.29 -4.31
N MET A 78 5.56 -4.17 -3.34
CA MET A 78 5.26 -5.22 -2.39
C MET A 78 4.68 -6.47 -3.07
N VAL A 79 3.78 -6.31 -4.04
CA VAL A 79 3.22 -7.45 -4.80
C VAL A 79 4.31 -8.22 -5.54
N SER A 80 5.27 -7.52 -6.16
CA SER A 80 6.41 -8.18 -6.83
C SER A 80 7.35 -8.87 -5.83
N ALA A 81 7.66 -8.21 -4.72
CA ALA A 81 8.55 -8.75 -3.69
C ALA A 81 7.95 -9.95 -2.94
N ALA A 82 6.65 -9.92 -2.62
CA ALA A 82 5.95 -10.97 -1.90
C ALA A 82 6.05 -12.35 -2.58
N LYS A 83 6.10 -12.38 -3.92
CA LYS A 83 6.28 -13.62 -4.69
C LYS A 83 7.67 -14.23 -4.50
N VAL A 84 8.69 -13.40 -4.28
CA VAL A 84 10.07 -13.84 -4.06
C VAL A 84 10.25 -14.33 -2.62
N TYR A 85 9.61 -13.66 -1.66
CA TYR A 85 9.65 -14.02 -0.25
C TYR A 85 8.92 -15.33 0.09
N ASP A 86 7.99 -15.78 -0.77
CA ASP A 86 7.15 -16.95 -0.50
C ASP A 86 7.97 -18.22 -0.20
N GLY A 87 7.69 -18.84 0.94
CA GLY A 87 8.40 -20.04 1.41
C GLY A 87 9.76 -19.79 2.05
N GLN A 88 10.25 -18.54 2.07
CA GLN A 88 11.65 -18.24 2.38
C GLN A 88 11.84 -17.18 3.47
N LEU A 89 11.09 -16.07 3.43
CA LEU A 89 11.28 -14.95 4.35
C LEU A 89 9.94 -14.26 4.65
N ALA A 90 9.60 -14.08 5.92
CA ALA A 90 8.35 -13.42 6.28
C ALA A 90 8.41 -11.92 5.99
N ALA A 91 7.40 -11.38 5.30
CA ALA A 91 7.32 -9.97 4.95
C ALA A 91 5.99 -9.36 5.38
N VAL A 92 6.04 -8.20 6.05
CA VAL A 92 4.85 -7.50 6.57
C VAL A 92 4.66 -6.19 5.82
N ALA A 93 3.64 -6.11 4.95
CA ALA A 93 3.23 -4.88 4.31
C ALA A 93 2.69 -3.87 5.34
N THR A 94 3.35 -2.71 5.45
CA THR A 94 2.99 -1.63 6.39
C THR A 94 2.07 -0.59 5.76
N THR A 95 2.24 -0.31 4.47
CA THR A 95 1.43 0.68 3.73
C THR A 95 0.85 0.16 2.42
N ALA A 96 1.41 -0.92 1.87
CA ALA A 96 0.90 -1.52 0.65
C ALA A 96 -0.45 -2.21 0.91
N SER A 97 -1.51 -1.66 0.32
CA SER A 97 -2.91 -2.03 0.60
C SER A 97 -3.60 -2.77 -0.54
N SER A 98 -2.92 -2.95 -1.68
CA SER A 98 -3.51 -3.57 -2.88
C SER A 98 -4.27 -4.86 -2.56
N PRO A 99 -5.46 -5.07 -3.17
CA PRO A 99 -6.19 -6.33 -3.07
C PRO A 99 -5.35 -7.52 -3.51
N ASP A 100 -4.42 -7.34 -4.44
CA ASP A 100 -3.56 -8.40 -4.98
C ASP A 100 -2.63 -9.03 -3.94
N LEU A 101 -2.40 -8.36 -2.80
CA LEU A 101 -1.65 -8.94 -1.68
C LEU A 101 -2.48 -9.98 -0.89
N THR A 102 -3.80 -9.99 -1.06
CA THR A 102 -4.68 -10.93 -0.34
C THR A 102 -4.47 -12.33 -0.89
N GLY A 103 -3.93 -13.22 -0.05
CA GLY A 103 -3.71 -14.62 -0.45
C GLY A 103 -2.55 -14.83 -1.42
N ILE A 104 -1.72 -13.81 -1.66
CA ILE A 104 -0.57 -13.92 -2.58
C ILE A 104 0.48 -14.93 -2.10
N SER A 105 0.66 -15.04 -0.78
CA SER A 105 1.60 -15.93 -0.13
C SER A 105 1.24 -16.06 1.36
N PRO A 106 1.37 -17.25 1.98
CA PRO A 106 1.26 -17.41 3.44
C PRO A 106 2.42 -16.75 4.23
N TRP A 107 3.47 -16.30 3.55
CA TRP A 107 4.61 -15.58 4.13
C TRP A 107 4.50 -14.05 3.98
N ALA A 108 3.48 -13.58 3.26
CA ALA A 108 3.18 -12.17 3.11
C ALA A 108 2.01 -11.77 4.02
N PHE A 109 2.32 -10.95 5.01
CA PHE A 109 1.36 -10.39 5.97
C PHE A 109 1.12 -8.92 5.67
N ARG A 110 0.07 -8.37 6.27
CA ARG A 110 -0.34 -6.98 6.09
C ARG A 110 -0.95 -6.47 7.39
N VAL A 111 -0.56 -5.26 7.81
CA VAL A 111 -1.15 -4.57 8.97
C VAL A 111 -2.16 -3.49 8.57
N ILE A 112 -2.05 -2.96 7.35
CA ILE A 112 -3.04 -2.04 6.77
C ILE A 112 -4.27 -2.80 6.27
N SER A 113 -5.45 -2.18 6.21
CA SER A 113 -6.60 -2.82 5.55
C SER A 113 -6.38 -2.96 4.03
N SER A 114 -7.05 -3.93 3.41
CA SER A 114 -7.07 -4.00 1.94
C SER A 114 -7.91 -2.85 1.37
N ASP A 115 -7.51 -2.32 0.22
CA ASP A 115 -8.32 -1.35 -0.52
C ASP A 115 -9.70 -1.88 -0.88
N SER A 116 -9.81 -3.20 -1.10
CA SER A 116 -11.12 -3.83 -1.32
C SER A 116 -12.04 -3.67 -0.11
N ALA A 117 -11.52 -3.90 1.11
CA ALA A 117 -12.27 -3.71 2.34
C ALA A 117 -12.60 -2.22 2.56
N ASN A 118 -11.67 -1.32 2.23
CA ASN A 118 -11.89 0.12 2.32
C ASN A 118 -13.00 0.57 1.36
N GLY A 119 -12.95 0.16 0.09
CA GLY A 119 -13.97 0.50 -0.91
C GLY A 119 -15.36 0.00 -0.53
N ILE A 120 -15.44 -1.23 0.00
CA ILE A 120 -16.70 -1.78 0.53
C ILE A 120 -17.23 -0.92 1.69
N GLU A 121 -16.38 -0.50 2.62
CA GLU A 121 -16.83 0.30 3.75
C GLU A 121 -17.22 1.72 3.35
N ILE A 122 -16.53 2.32 2.37
CA ILE A 122 -16.93 3.62 1.80
C ILE A 122 -18.32 3.49 1.13
N ALA A 123 -18.58 2.41 0.40
CA ALA A 123 -19.89 2.16 -0.21
C ALA A 123 -21.00 1.96 0.84
N ARG A 124 -20.72 1.21 1.91
CA ARG A 124 -21.65 1.05 3.05
C ARG A 124 -21.90 2.37 3.75
N TRP A 125 -20.86 3.17 3.96
CA TRP A 125 -21.00 4.50 4.52
C TRP A 125 -21.90 5.38 3.63
N ALA A 126 -21.69 5.39 2.32
CA ALA A 126 -22.51 6.14 1.37
C ALA A 126 -24.00 5.72 1.45
N ALA A 127 -24.27 4.42 1.51
CA ALA A 127 -25.61 3.89 1.69
C ALA A 127 -26.23 4.32 3.04
N ARG A 128 -25.48 4.29 4.15
CA ARG A 128 -25.95 4.78 5.46
C ARG A 128 -26.26 6.28 5.47
N ARG A 129 -25.61 7.04 4.59
CA ARG A 129 -25.86 8.47 4.39
C ARG A 129 -27.06 8.74 3.46
N GLY A 130 -27.66 7.70 2.89
CA GLY A 130 -28.75 7.83 1.93
C GLY A 130 -28.31 8.34 0.55
N LEU A 131 -27.00 8.28 0.25
CA LEU A 131 -26.49 8.62 -1.08
C LEU A 131 -26.95 7.54 -2.06
N THR A 132 -27.46 7.97 -3.20
CA THR A 132 -28.04 7.08 -4.22
C THR A 132 -27.37 7.22 -5.56
N ARG A 133 -26.53 8.24 -5.76
CA ARG A 133 -25.88 8.54 -7.04
C ARG A 133 -24.46 9.06 -6.82
N THR A 134 -23.46 8.38 -7.39
CA THR A 134 -22.02 8.68 -7.15
C THR A 134 -21.20 8.64 -8.42
N ALA A 135 -20.15 9.46 -8.51
CA ALA A 135 -19.07 9.34 -9.50
C ALA A 135 -17.79 8.86 -8.81
N ILE A 136 -16.94 8.13 -9.54
CA ILE A 136 -15.67 7.58 -9.01
C ILE A 136 -14.52 8.16 -9.84
N LEU A 137 -13.56 8.80 -9.16
CA LEU A 137 -12.28 9.23 -9.73
C LEU A 137 -11.17 8.41 -9.06
N TYR A 138 -10.28 7.78 -9.83
CA TYR A 138 -9.28 6.85 -9.27
C TYR A 138 -7.94 6.88 -10.00
N GLU A 139 -6.84 6.67 -9.28
CA GLU A 139 -5.50 6.54 -9.88
C GLU A 139 -5.41 5.31 -10.80
N ASN A 140 -4.91 5.50 -12.03
CA ASN A 140 -4.89 4.47 -13.05
C ASN A 140 -3.79 3.41 -12.86
N ASN A 141 -3.68 2.89 -11.66
CA ASN A 141 -2.78 1.83 -11.24
C ASN A 141 -3.58 0.68 -10.60
N PRO A 142 -2.95 -0.47 -10.30
CA PRO A 142 -3.65 -1.60 -9.67
C PRO A 142 -4.32 -1.24 -8.34
N TYR A 143 -3.73 -0.32 -7.56
CA TYR A 143 -4.29 0.18 -6.30
C TYR A 143 -5.63 0.91 -6.50
N GLY A 144 -5.65 1.95 -7.34
CA GLY A 144 -6.85 2.75 -7.59
C GLY A 144 -7.96 1.94 -8.27
N ARG A 145 -7.60 1.07 -9.23
CA ARG A 145 -8.57 0.17 -9.88
C ARG A 145 -9.24 -0.76 -8.87
N GLY A 146 -8.44 -1.38 -7.99
CA GLY A 146 -8.95 -2.30 -6.97
C GLY A 146 -9.92 -1.62 -6.00
N LEU A 147 -9.61 -0.39 -5.57
CA LEU A 147 -10.48 0.39 -4.70
C LEU A 147 -11.80 0.78 -5.39
N ALA A 148 -11.71 1.29 -6.62
CA ALA A 148 -12.86 1.70 -7.42
C ALA A 148 -13.81 0.54 -7.72
N ASP A 149 -13.27 -0.62 -8.12
CA ASP A 149 -14.07 -1.81 -8.40
C ASP A 149 -14.75 -2.36 -7.15
N ALA A 150 -14.06 -2.35 -6.00
CA ALA A 150 -14.64 -2.78 -4.73
C ALA A 150 -15.79 -1.87 -4.27
N PHE A 151 -15.60 -0.54 -4.38
CA PHE A 151 -16.67 0.42 -4.10
C PHE A 151 -17.87 0.19 -5.04
N ARG A 152 -17.64 0.15 -6.37
CA ARG A 152 -18.71 -0.04 -7.36
C ARG A 152 -19.52 -1.29 -7.10
N THR A 153 -18.85 -2.39 -6.76
CA THR A 153 -19.50 -3.69 -6.52
C THR A 153 -20.37 -3.67 -5.26
N ALA A 154 -19.95 -2.93 -4.24
CA ALA A 154 -20.65 -2.85 -2.95
C ALA A 154 -21.75 -1.78 -2.92
N PHE A 155 -21.61 -0.70 -3.70
CA PHE A 155 -22.57 0.40 -3.74
C PHE A 155 -23.87 -0.04 -4.44
N ARG A 156 -25.00 0.23 -3.81
CA ARG A 156 -26.33 -0.18 -4.30
C ARG A 156 -27.07 0.92 -5.06
N GLY A 157 -26.52 2.13 -5.07
CA GLY A 157 -27.02 3.24 -5.87
C GLY A 157 -26.44 3.23 -7.28
N GLU A 158 -26.73 4.29 -8.03
CA GLU A 158 -26.22 4.51 -9.37
C GLU A 158 -24.77 5.02 -9.33
N VAL A 159 -23.87 4.36 -10.06
CA VAL A 159 -22.53 4.88 -10.36
C VAL A 159 -22.57 5.52 -11.74
N ILE A 160 -22.52 6.84 -11.81
CA ILE A 160 -22.74 7.60 -13.05
C ILE A 160 -21.50 7.69 -13.93
N SER A 161 -20.31 7.60 -13.33
CA SER A 161 -19.04 7.59 -14.05
C SER A 161 -17.94 6.96 -13.21
N ILE A 162 -16.91 6.47 -13.90
CA ILE A 162 -15.71 5.87 -13.32
C ILE A 162 -14.54 6.29 -14.18
N ASP A 163 -13.73 7.22 -13.66
CA ASP A 163 -12.77 7.95 -14.46
C ASP A 163 -11.34 7.73 -13.93
N PRO A 164 -10.42 7.24 -14.77
CA PRO A 164 -9.02 7.11 -14.40
C PRO A 164 -8.30 8.47 -14.43
N ILE A 165 -7.43 8.70 -13.46
CA ILE A 165 -6.43 9.78 -13.46
C ILE A 165 -5.02 9.18 -13.54
N ALA A 166 -4.05 9.92 -14.06
CA ALA A 166 -2.68 9.42 -14.13
C ALA A 166 -2.09 9.26 -12.71
N GLU A 167 -0.86 8.75 -12.59
CA GLU A 167 -0.13 8.79 -11.31
C GLU A 167 0.59 10.14 -11.15
N GLY A 168 0.62 10.70 -9.93
CA GLY A 168 1.42 11.89 -9.60
C GLY A 168 0.63 13.07 -8.99
N ALA A 169 1.36 13.99 -8.34
CA ALA A 169 0.79 15.06 -7.52
C ALA A 169 0.38 16.34 -8.28
N ASP A 170 0.77 16.48 -9.55
CA ASP A 170 0.59 17.72 -10.34
C ASP A 170 -0.50 17.57 -11.42
N GLN A 171 -1.66 17.02 -11.05
CA GLN A 171 -2.75 16.81 -12.01
C GLN A 171 -3.86 17.84 -11.85
N ASP A 172 -4.34 18.33 -13.00
CA ASP A 172 -5.52 19.17 -13.05
C ASP A 172 -6.79 18.31 -13.01
N PHE A 173 -7.48 18.36 -11.88
CA PHE A 173 -8.75 17.64 -11.67
C PHE A 173 -9.98 18.47 -12.03
N GLU A 174 -9.84 19.75 -12.39
CA GLU A 174 -10.98 20.63 -12.70
C GLU A 174 -11.88 20.09 -13.82
N PRO A 175 -11.37 19.47 -14.90
CA PRO A 175 -12.22 18.89 -15.94
C PRO A 175 -13.19 17.82 -15.38
N HIS A 176 -12.70 16.95 -14.49
CA HIS A 176 -13.52 15.92 -13.85
C HIS A 176 -14.54 16.54 -12.89
N ILE A 177 -14.12 17.51 -12.07
CA ILE A 177 -14.98 18.19 -11.12
C ILE A 177 -16.10 18.96 -11.83
N ALA A 178 -15.78 19.66 -12.93
CA ALA A 178 -16.75 20.39 -13.73
C ALA A 178 -17.80 19.45 -14.34
N TYR A 179 -17.36 18.32 -14.89
CA TYR A 179 -18.26 17.28 -15.41
C TYR A 179 -19.19 16.73 -14.31
N TYR A 180 -18.66 16.37 -13.14
CA TYR A 180 -19.48 15.84 -12.04
C TYR A 180 -20.47 16.87 -11.47
N LYS A 181 -20.09 18.15 -11.41
CA LYS A 181 -21.01 19.22 -10.99
C LYS A 181 -22.21 19.36 -11.93
N ALA A 182 -22.00 19.20 -13.23
CA ALA A 182 -23.08 19.22 -14.23
C ALA A 182 -24.01 18.00 -14.05
N GLU A 183 -23.43 16.85 -13.74
CA GLU A 183 -24.18 15.60 -13.57
C GLU A 183 -24.95 15.51 -12.24
N ARG A 184 -24.59 16.29 -11.19
CA ARG A 184 -25.27 16.28 -9.87
C ARG A 184 -25.40 14.88 -9.22
N PRO A 185 -24.30 14.22 -8.84
CA PRO A 185 -24.36 13.07 -7.93
C PRO A 185 -24.94 13.49 -6.56
N THR A 186 -25.82 12.67 -5.96
CA THR A 186 -26.59 12.96 -4.74
C THR A 186 -26.66 11.78 -3.77
#